data_AF-A0A2U1IZ79-F1
#
_entry.id   AF-A0A2U1IZ79-F1
#
_cell.length_a   1.000
_cell.length_b   1.000
_cell.length_c   1.000
_cell.angle_alpha   90.00
_cell.angle_beta   90.00
_cell.angle_gamma   90.00
#
_symmetry.space_group_name_H-M   'P 1'
#
loop_
_entity.id
_entity.type
_entity.pdbx_description
1 polymer ?
#
loop_
_entity_poly.entity_id
_entity_poly.type
_entity_poly.pdbx_seq_one_letter_code
_entity_poly.pdbx_strand_id
1 'polypeptide(L)'
;MQKIEQNLVSYHAEVKITNKAVEFVPFCRIGNVSPNSPAEQSGILSGDKIIHFGNLNSTNYNNLQTLARTAKENIEKQIKIELERVEDGKIKKATINLIPSNNWGGTGLIGCSFNLL
;
A
#
# COMPACT_ATOMS: atom_id res chain seq x y z
N MET A 1 -28.42 29.36 19.12
CA MET A 1 -28.52 28.32 18.07
C MET A 1 -27.24 28.20 17.24
N GLN A 2 -26.56 29.30 16.85
CA GLN A 2 -25.29 29.26 16.09
C GLN A 2 -24.14 28.43 16.68
N LYS A 3 -24.02 28.31 18.01
CA LYS A 3 -22.88 27.64 18.66
C LYS A 3 -22.90 26.10 18.54
N ILE A 4 -24.09 25.50 18.37
CA ILE A 4 -24.23 24.05 18.18
C ILE A 4 -23.87 23.68 16.73
N GLU A 5 -24.32 24.48 15.76
CA GLU A 5 -24.03 24.26 14.34
C GLU A 5 -22.53 24.40 14.04
N GLN A 6 -21.85 25.38 14.64
CA GLN A 6 -20.40 25.54 14.48
C GLN A 6 -19.59 24.37 15.05
N ASN A 7 -20.04 23.79 16.16
CA ASN A 7 -19.40 22.61 16.76
C ASN A 7 -19.58 21.36 15.86
N LEU A 8 -20.76 21.17 15.28
CA LEU A 8 -21.02 20.05 14.36
C LEU A 8 -20.17 20.16 13.08
N VAL A 9 -20.06 21.36 12.50
CA VAL A 9 -19.22 21.60 11.31
C VAL A 9 -17.74 21.32 11.61
N SER A 10 -17.24 21.80 12.75
CA SER A 10 -15.83 21.61 13.14
C SER A 10 -15.51 20.13 13.38
N TYR A 11 -16.39 19.39 14.07
CA TYR A 11 -16.24 17.95 14.28
C TYR A 11 -16.21 17.17 12.96
N HIS A 12 -17.10 17.46 12.01
CA HIS A 12 -17.08 16.80 10.71
C HIS A 12 -15.82 17.11 9.90
N ALA A 13 -15.27 18.32 10.01
CA ALA A 13 -14.00 18.68 9.37
C ALA A 13 -12.82 17.92 10.00
N GLU A 14 -12.74 17.86 11.33
CA GLU A 14 -11.70 17.13 12.06
C GLU A 14 -11.74 15.62 11.78
N VAL A 15 -12.93 15.01 11.76
CA VAL A 15 -13.11 13.60 11.41
C VAL A 15 -12.69 13.33 9.96
N LYS A 16 -13.05 14.21 9.01
CA LYS A 16 -12.60 14.07 7.61
C LYS A 16 -11.08 14.16 7.48
N ILE A 17 -10.44 15.08 8.21
CA ILE A 17 -8.97 15.23 8.21
C ILE A 17 -8.33 13.98 8.81
N THR A 18 -8.88 13.49 9.93
CA THR A 18 -8.36 12.31 10.63
C THR A 18 -8.48 11.06 9.75
N ASN A 19 -9.65 10.81 9.16
CA ASN A 19 -9.85 9.67 8.26
C ASN A 19 -8.91 9.75 7.04
N LYS A 20 -8.73 10.95 6.48
CA LYS A 20 -7.79 11.16 5.38
C LYS A 20 -6.34 10.88 5.82
N ALA A 21 -5.94 11.27 7.02
CA ALA A 21 -4.60 11.01 7.53
C ALA A 21 -4.37 9.50 7.77
N VAL A 22 -5.36 8.79 8.31
CA VAL A 22 -5.31 7.34 8.57
C VAL A 22 -5.16 6.56 7.26
N GLU A 23 -5.81 7.00 6.18
CA GLU A 23 -5.71 6.39 4.85
C GLU A 23 -4.25 6.38 4.32
N PHE A 24 -3.41 7.33 4.74
CA PHE A 24 -2.02 7.40 4.30
C PHE A 24 -1.02 6.76 5.26
N VAL A 25 -1.48 5.99 6.25
CA VAL A 25 -0.62 5.28 7.20
C VAL A 25 -0.07 4.01 6.54
N PRO A 26 1.26 3.81 6.49
CA PRO A 26 1.80 2.57 5.98
C PRO A 26 1.42 1.38 6.87
N PHE A 27 0.98 0.28 6.26
CA PHE A 27 0.49 -0.91 6.98
C PHE A 27 1.36 -2.16 6.78
N CYS A 28 2.29 -2.11 5.83
CA CYS A 28 3.15 -3.24 5.49
C CYS A 28 4.51 -2.73 5.01
N ARG A 29 5.58 -3.48 5.30
CA ARG A 29 6.92 -3.23 4.78
C ARG A 29 7.33 -4.34 3.81
N ILE A 30 7.95 -3.96 2.71
CA ILE A 30 8.57 -4.90 1.77
C ILE A 30 9.87 -5.42 2.39
N GLY A 31 9.98 -6.75 2.47
CA GLY A 31 11.21 -7.46 2.82
C GLY A 31 12.10 -7.66 1.60
N ASN A 32 12.44 -8.90 1.29
CA ASN A 32 13.27 -9.25 0.14
C ASN A 32 12.46 -9.11 -1.16
N VAL A 33 13.11 -8.61 -2.21
CA VAL A 33 12.58 -8.60 -3.58
C VAL A 33 13.41 -9.57 -4.42
N SER A 34 12.75 -10.45 -5.16
CA SER A 34 13.41 -11.48 -5.96
C SER A 34 13.81 -10.91 -7.33
N PRO A 35 15.00 -11.27 -7.86
CA PRO A 35 15.39 -10.87 -9.21
C PRO A 35 14.41 -11.35 -10.28
N ASN A 36 14.24 -10.54 -11.34
CA ASN A 36 13.32 -10.73 -12.46
C ASN A 36 11.85 -10.91 -12.07
N SER A 37 11.48 -10.58 -10.84
CA SER A 37 10.11 -10.70 -10.36
C SER A 37 9.23 -9.53 -10.79
N PRO A 38 7.90 -9.69 -10.77
CA PRO A 38 6.97 -8.58 -10.95
C PRO A 38 7.21 -7.39 -9.99
N ALA A 39 7.61 -7.67 -8.75
CA ALA A 39 7.99 -6.64 -7.79
C ALA A 39 9.21 -5.84 -8.27
N GLU A 40 10.29 -6.51 -8.67
CA GLU A 40 11.49 -5.83 -9.17
C GLU A 40 11.19 -5.03 -10.45
N GLN A 41 10.45 -5.63 -11.39
CA GLN A 41 10.08 -5.01 -12.67
C GLN A 41 9.19 -3.77 -12.49
N SER A 42 8.35 -3.75 -11.45
CA SER A 42 7.55 -2.57 -11.09
C SER A 42 8.32 -1.52 -10.28
N GLY A 43 9.59 -1.79 -9.95
CA GLY A 43 10.47 -0.91 -9.21
C GLY A 43 10.27 -0.94 -7.70
N ILE A 44 9.65 -1.99 -7.14
CA ILE A 44 9.58 -2.21 -5.69
C ILE A 44 10.98 -2.49 -5.15
N LEU A 45 11.33 -1.84 -4.04
CA LEU A 45 12.59 -2.05 -3.34
C LEU A 45 12.38 -2.61 -1.94
N SER A 46 13.37 -3.35 -1.46
CA SER A 46 13.43 -3.77 -0.07
C SER A 46 13.41 -2.57 0.87
N GLY A 47 12.54 -2.62 1.87
CA GLY A 47 12.35 -1.55 2.84
C GLY A 47 11.25 -0.55 2.52
N ASP A 48 10.69 -0.56 1.30
CA ASP A 48 9.51 0.24 0.97
C ASP A 48 8.37 -0.05 1.94
N LYS A 49 7.61 0.97 2.35
CA LYS A 49 6.43 0.82 3.20
C LYS A 49 5.18 1.10 2.39
N ILE A 50 4.29 0.13 2.29
CA ILE A 50 3.06 0.22 1.52
C ILE A 50 2.03 1.05 2.29
N ILE A 51 1.51 2.07 1.61
CA ILE A 51 0.38 2.89 2.03
C ILE A 51 -0.91 2.34 1.41
N HIS A 52 -0.91 2.10 0.09
CA HIS A 52 -2.03 1.48 -0.64
C HIS A 52 -1.55 0.32 -1.50
N PHE A 53 -2.36 -0.74 -1.57
CA PHE A 53 -2.18 -1.87 -2.49
C PHE A 53 -3.50 -2.12 -3.23
N GLY A 54 -3.65 -1.50 -4.40
CA GLY A 54 -4.94 -1.40 -5.09
C GLY A 54 -5.94 -0.64 -4.21
N ASN A 55 -7.01 -1.32 -3.82
CA ASN A 55 -8.04 -0.78 -2.93
C ASN A 55 -7.74 -1.02 -1.43
N LEU A 56 -6.62 -1.68 -1.11
CA LEU A 56 -6.24 -1.95 0.27
C LEU A 56 -5.47 -0.78 0.87
N ASN A 57 -5.72 -0.47 2.13
CA ASN A 57 -5.00 0.49 2.96
C ASN A 57 -5.01 0.04 4.43
N SER A 58 -4.47 0.87 5.33
CA SER A 58 -4.41 0.59 6.78
C SER A 58 -5.74 0.26 7.45
N THR A 59 -6.87 0.72 6.90
CA THR A 59 -8.21 0.57 7.52
C THR A 59 -8.94 -0.71 7.13
N ASN A 60 -8.58 -1.32 5.99
CA ASN A 60 -9.22 -2.53 5.48
C ASN A 60 -8.25 -3.70 5.27
N TYR A 61 -6.96 -3.47 5.53
CA TYR A 61 -5.95 -4.50 5.62
C TYR A 61 -6.09 -5.27 6.93
N ASN A 62 -6.29 -6.58 6.83
CA ASN A 62 -6.43 -7.46 8.00
C ASN A 62 -5.20 -8.32 8.22
N ASN A 63 -4.70 -8.97 7.16
CA ASN A 63 -3.57 -9.89 7.23
C ASN A 63 -2.94 -10.09 5.84
N LEU A 64 -1.83 -10.84 5.80
CA LEU A 64 -1.10 -11.18 4.58
C LEU A 64 -1.96 -11.92 3.53
N GLN A 65 -2.99 -12.65 3.95
CA GLN A 65 -3.89 -13.35 3.03
C GLN A 65 -4.69 -12.35 2.18
N THR A 66 -5.01 -11.16 2.70
CA THR A 66 -5.70 -10.12 1.94
C THR A 66 -4.85 -9.62 0.78
N LEU A 67 -3.54 -9.37 1.00
CA LEU A 67 -2.60 -9.00 -0.07
C LEU A 67 -2.47 -10.11 -1.12
N ALA A 68 -2.31 -11.35 -0.67
CA ALA A 68 -2.21 -12.50 -1.55
C ALA A 68 -3.48 -12.70 -2.39
N ARG A 69 -4.66 -12.48 -1.80
CA ARG A 69 -5.94 -12.52 -2.51
C ARG A 69 -6.02 -11.43 -3.58
N THR A 70 -5.72 -10.18 -3.23
CA THR A 70 -5.73 -9.08 -4.21
C THR A 70 -4.77 -9.33 -5.37
N ALA A 71 -3.60 -9.91 -5.10
CA ALA A 71 -2.67 -10.33 -6.15
C ALA A 71 -3.26 -11.43 -7.06
N LYS A 72 -3.92 -12.44 -6.47
CA LYS A 72 -4.58 -13.53 -7.21
C LYS A 72 -5.73 -13.03 -8.09
N GLU A 73 -6.53 -12.10 -7.60
CA GLU A 73 -7.66 -11.51 -8.33
C GLU A 73 -7.20 -10.63 -9.51
N ASN A 74 -5.94 -10.18 -9.50
CA ASN A 74 -5.36 -9.27 -10.49
C ASN A 74 -4.15 -9.89 -11.20
N ILE A 75 -4.11 -11.21 -11.38
CA ILE A 75 -3.09 -11.86 -12.22
C ILE A 75 -3.16 -11.26 -13.64
N GLU A 76 -1.99 -10.86 -14.16
CA GLU A 76 -1.81 -10.15 -15.44
C GLU A 76 -2.58 -8.83 -15.56
N LYS A 77 -3.00 -8.26 -14.42
CA LYS A 77 -3.70 -6.97 -14.35
C LYS A 77 -2.95 -6.01 -13.44
N GLN A 78 -3.00 -4.73 -13.77
CA GLN A 78 -2.30 -3.71 -13.01
C GLN A 78 -2.95 -3.49 -11.63
N ILE A 79 -2.11 -3.52 -10.59
CA ILE A 79 -2.39 -3.05 -9.24
C ILE A 79 -1.58 -1.78 -9.01
N LYS A 80 -2.27 -0.67 -8.73
CA LYS A 80 -1.62 0.56 -8.31
C LYS A 80 -1.17 0.43 -6.86
N ILE A 81 0.07 0.76 -6.56
CA ILE A 81 0.61 0.74 -5.20
C ILE A 81 1.13 2.13 -4.86
N GLU A 82 0.72 2.65 -3.71
CA GLU A 82 1.30 3.85 -3.12
C GLU A 82 2.18 3.44 -1.94
N LEU A 83 3.39 3.97 -1.88
CA LEU A 83 4.38 3.58 -0.88
C LEU A 83 5.24 4.75 -0.42
N GLU A 84 5.83 4.58 0.75
CA GLU A 84 6.91 5.41 1.26
C GLU A 84 8.26 4.71 1.05
N ARG A 85 9.22 5.45 0.50
CA ARG A 85 10.58 5.01 0.28
C ARG A 85 11.55 5.95 0.98
N VAL A 86 12.59 5.40 1.59
CA VAL A 86 13.71 6.19 2.11
C VAL A 86 14.74 6.35 1.00
N GLU A 87 14.93 7.58 0.52
CA GLU A 87 15.96 7.95 -0.45
C GLU A 87 16.75 9.14 0.10
N ASP A 88 18.08 9.05 0.11
CA ASP A 88 18.98 10.10 0.62
C ASP A 88 18.66 10.53 2.06
N GLY A 89 18.27 9.57 2.90
CA GLY A 89 17.87 9.81 4.29
C GLY A 89 16.51 10.49 4.47
N LYS A 90 15.75 10.69 3.40
CA LYS A 90 14.42 11.32 3.42
C LYS A 90 13.34 10.34 3.00
N ILE A 91 12.18 10.44 3.64
CA ILE A 91 10.99 9.69 3.24
C ILE A 91 10.35 10.42 2.05
N LYS A 92 10.17 9.71 0.94
CA LYS A 92 9.44 10.16 -0.25
C LYS A 92 8.28 9.23 -0.53
N LYS A 93 7.19 9.78 -1.06
CA LYS A 93 6.07 8.99 -1.56
C LYS A 93 6.31 8.62 -3.02
N ALA A 94 6.02 7.39 -3.37
CA ALA A 94 6.07 6.89 -4.74
C ALA A 94 4.78 6.16 -5.09
N THR A 95 4.45 6.17 -6.38
CA THR A 95 3.34 5.42 -6.95
C THR A 95 3.88 4.52 -8.03
N ILE A 96 3.59 3.23 -7.93
CA ILE A 96 4.08 2.22 -8.86
C ILE A 96 2.92 1.37 -9.36
N ASN A 97 3.13 0.72 -10.50
CA ASN A 97 2.17 -0.17 -11.13
C ASN A 97 2.75 -1.59 -11.12
N LEU A 98 2.19 -2.45 -10.28
CA LEU A 98 2.55 -3.86 -10.19
C LEU A 98 1.63 -4.68 -11.09
N ILE A 99 2.17 -5.59 -11.88
CA ILE A 99 1.39 -6.60 -12.63
C ILE A 99 1.76 -7.97 -12.08
N PRO A 100 0.96 -8.57 -11.17
CA PRO A 100 1.22 -9.90 -10.65
C PRO A 100 1.24 -10.92 -11.79
N SER A 101 2.20 -11.85 -11.74
CA SER A 101 2.34 -12.89 -12.76
C SER A 101 2.67 -14.24 -12.14
N ASN A 102 2.20 -15.31 -12.76
CA ASN A 102 2.62 -16.69 -12.46
C ASN A 102 3.76 -17.16 -13.36
N ASN A 103 4.19 -16.36 -14.34
CA ASN A 103 5.10 -16.77 -15.41
C ASN A 103 6.47 -16.07 -15.33
N TRP A 104 6.96 -15.79 -14.13
CA TRP A 104 8.28 -15.17 -13.91
C TRP A 104 9.34 -16.15 -13.37
N GLY A 105 8.98 -17.43 -13.19
CA GLY A 105 9.92 -18.50 -12.84
C GLY A 105 10.28 -18.62 -11.36
N GLY A 106 9.65 -17.84 -10.47
CA GLY A 106 9.87 -17.91 -9.02
C GLY A 106 8.62 -18.27 -8.21
N THR A 107 8.70 -18.07 -6.89
CA THR A 107 7.62 -18.45 -5.96
C THR A 107 6.61 -17.33 -5.74
N GLY A 108 5.34 -17.64 -5.95
CA GLY A 108 4.23 -16.69 -5.75
C GLY A 108 4.01 -15.78 -6.96
N LEU A 109 3.15 -14.77 -6.80
CA LEU A 109 2.69 -13.92 -7.91
C LEU A 109 3.41 -12.59 -8.06
N ILE A 110 4.16 -12.20 -7.03
CA ILE A 110 4.76 -10.86 -6.92
C ILE A 110 6.29 -10.96 -6.82
N GLY A 111 6.78 -11.97 -6.11
CA GLY A 111 8.20 -12.20 -5.89
C GLY A 111 8.84 -11.31 -4.83
N CYS A 112 8.08 -10.86 -3.83
CA CYS A 112 8.62 -10.22 -2.63
C CYS A 112 8.03 -10.80 -1.34
N SER A 113 8.70 -10.57 -0.20
CA SER A 113 8.17 -10.86 1.12
C SER A 113 7.52 -9.62 1.74
N PHE A 114 6.45 -9.85 2.51
CA PHE A 114 5.71 -8.82 3.22
C PHE A 114 5.93 -8.99 4.72
N ASN A 115 6.33 -7.91 5.38
CA ASN A 115 6.50 -7.85 6.83
C ASN A 115 5.46 -6.89 7.41
N LEU A 116 4.78 -7.33 8.47
CA LEU A 116 3.88 -6.46 9.23
C LEU A 116 4.69 -5.32 9.89
N LEU A 117 4.09 -4.13 9.95
CA LEU A 117 4.65 -2.96 10.62
C LEU A 117 4.21 -2.86 12.10
#